data_AF-A0A1F9LP20-F1
#
_entry.id   AF-A0A1F9LP20-F1
#
_cell.length_a   1.000
_cell.length_b   1.000
_cell.length_c   1.000
_cell.angle_alpha   90.00
_cell.angle_beta   90.00
_cell.angle_gamma   90.00
#
_symmetry.space_group_name_H-M   'P 1'
#
loop_
_entity.id
_entity.type
_entity.pdbx_description
1 polymer ?
#
loop_
_entity_poly.entity_id
_entity_poly.type
_entity_poly.pdbx_seq_one_letter_code
_entity_poly.pdbx_strand_id
1 'polypeptide(L)'
;MARNRRARGVKIGVLELQTLWPFPAEMVREKCAGAKAVIVVEMNMGQVVTQVKNAVDNPHTVFLANRVDGELISPSDIKTLLRMIQGKGV
;
A
#
# COMPACT_ATOMS: atom_id res chain seq x y z
N MET A 1 -8.04 -6.26 8.86
CA MET A 1 -8.76 -5.62 7.72
C MET A 1 -8.79 -6.50 6.47
N ALA A 2 -7.64 -6.89 5.91
CA ALA A 2 -7.57 -7.63 4.65
C ALA A 2 -8.37 -8.94 4.67
N ARG A 3 -8.25 -9.75 5.74
CA ARG A 3 -9.05 -10.98 5.94
C ARG A 3 -10.56 -10.72 5.81
N ASN A 4 -11.09 -9.74 6.55
CA ASN A 4 -12.51 -9.37 6.53
C ASN A 4 -12.98 -8.88 5.15
N ARG A 5 -12.10 -8.20 4.38
CA ARG A 5 -12.43 -7.73 3.03
C ARG A 5 -12.40 -8.85 1.99
N ARG A 6 -11.46 -9.80 2.11
CA ARG A 6 -11.44 -11.01 1.28
C ARG A 6 -12.72 -11.83 1.46
N ALA A 7 -13.23 -11.95 2.69
CA ALA A 7 -14.51 -12.60 2.97
C ALA A 7 -15.72 -11.92 2.28
N ARG A 8 -15.60 -10.65 1.88
CA ARG A 8 -16.61 -9.89 1.12
C ARG A 8 -16.33 -9.87 -0.39
N GLY A 9 -15.49 -10.78 -0.89
CA GLY A 9 -15.15 -10.89 -2.32
C GLY A 9 -14.18 -9.82 -2.83
N VAL A 10 -13.62 -8.97 -1.97
CA VAL A 10 -12.63 -7.98 -2.41
C VAL A 10 -11.28 -8.66 -2.63
N LYS A 11 -10.75 -8.58 -3.86
CA LYS A 11 -9.39 -8.99 -4.20
C LYS A 11 -8.39 -8.02 -3.57
N ILE A 12 -7.90 -8.37 -2.37
CA ILE A 12 -6.92 -7.58 -1.62
C ILE A 12 -5.83 -8.51 -1.06
N GLY A 13 -4.57 -8.10 -1.22
CA GLY A 13 -3.39 -8.74 -0.64
C GLY A 13 -2.70 -7.80 0.36
N VAL A 14 -1.80 -8.36 1.16
CA VAL A 14 -0.88 -7.61 2.02
C VAL A 14 0.51 -8.16 1.74
N LEU A 15 1.44 -7.27 1.41
CA LEU A 15 2.86 -7.56 1.28
C LEU A 15 3.57 -6.88 2.44
N GLU A 16 4.20 -7.66 3.30
CA GLU A 16 4.95 -7.16 4.45
C GLU A 16 6.45 -7.29 4.16
N LEU A 17 7.15 -6.16 4.08
CA LEU A 17 8.60 -6.15 3.83
C LEU A 17 9.33 -6.49 5.13
N GLN A 18 9.87 -7.71 5.22
CA GLN A 18 10.75 -8.12 6.33
C GLN A 18 12.17 -7.55 6.17
N THR A 19 12.57 -7.25 4.94
CA THR A 19 13.87 -6.66 4.61
C THR A 19 13.64 -5.35 3.85
N LEU A 20 14.14 -4.25 4.39
CA LEU A 20 14.07 -2.93 3.74
C LEU A 20 15.28 -2.67 2.84
N TRP A 21 16.45 -3.16 3.24
CA TRP A 21 17.68 -3.01 2.45
C TRP A 21 18.53 -4.30 2.48
N PRO A 22 19.03 -4.78 1.32
CA PRO A 22 18.77 -4.29 -0.04
C PRO A 22 17.28 -4.36 -0.39
N PHE A 23 16.75 -3.33 -1.06
CA PHE A 23 15.31 -3.23 -1.33
C PHE A 23 14.86 -4.34 -2.30
N PRO A 24 13.83 -5.14 -1.97
CA PRO A 24 13.43 -6.31 -2.77
C PRO A 24 12.57 -5.90 -3.98
N ALA A 25 13.15 -5.15 -4.92
CA ALA A 25 12.45 -4.54 -6.05
C ALA A 25 11.74 -5.56 -6.96
N GLU A 26 12.37 -6.70 -7.25
CA GLU A 26 11.80 -7.75 -8.10
C GLU A 26 10.56 -8.39 -7.47
N MET A 27 10.62 -8.70 -6.18
CA MET A 27 9.48 -9.24 -5.43
C MET A 27 8.33 -8.23 -5.40
N VAL A 28 8.62 -6.95 -5.17
CA VAL A 28 7.60 -5.88 -5.19
C VAL A 28 6.95 -5.80 -6.57
N ARG A 29 7.74 -5.80 -7.66
CA ARG A 29 7.23 -5.80 -9.03
C ARG A 29 6.31 -6.99 -9.29
N GLU A 30 6.77 -8.20 -8.96
CA GLU A 30 6.02 -9.43 -9.19
C GLU A 30 4.71 -9.47 -8.39
N LYS A 31 4.75 -9.16 -7.09
CA LYS A 31 3.58 -9.24 -6.21
C LYS A 31 2.58 -8.10 -6.42
N CYS A 32 3.02 -6.97 -6.95
CA CYS A 32 2.15 -5.86 -7.32
C CYS A 32 1.67 -5.93 -8.79
N ALA A 33 2.14 -6.89 -9.58
CA ALA A 33 1.71 -7.06 -10.96
C ALA A 33 0.18 -7.25 -11.04
N GLY A 34 -0.47 -6.44 -11.89
CA GLY A 34 -1.92 -6.46 -12.07
C GLY A 34 -2.75 -5.89 -10.90
N ALA A 35 -2.11 -5.36 -9.84
CA ALA A 35 -2.82 -4.63 -8.81
C ALA A 35 -3.39 -3.33 -9.37
N LYS A 36 -4.70 -3.10 -9.16
CA LYS A 36 -5.36 -1.84 -9.58
C LYS A 36 -4.90 -0.63 -8.77
N ALA A 37 -4.47 -0.87 -7.54
CA ALA A 37 -3.93 0.13 -6.63
C ALA A 37 -2.99 -0.56 -5.64
N VAL A 38 -1.87 0.06 -5.35
CA VAL A 38 -0.91 -0.33 -4.32
C VAL A 38 -0.90 0.76 -3.27
N ILE A 39 -1.13 0.39 -2.00
CA ILE A 39 -1.08 1.34 -0.89
C ILE A 39 0.17 1.02 -0.08
N VAL A 40 1.08 1.98 0.00
CA VAL A 40 2.26 1.90 0.87
C VAL A 40 1.92 2.55 2.19
N VAL A 41 2.03 1.78 3.26
CA VAL A 41 1.74 2.22 4.63
C VAL A 41 3.08 2.44 5.34
N GLU A 42 3.42 3.68 5.67
CA GLU A 42 4.71 4.00 6.28
C GLU A 42 4.62 5.15 7.29
N MET A 43 5.39 5.08 8.37
CA MET A 43 5.42 6.13 9.41
C MET A 43 6.53 7.16 9.16
N ASN A 44 6.79 7.49 7.89
CA ASN A 44 7.83 8.43 7.48
C ASN A 44 7.38 9.28 6.28
N MET A 45 8.30 10.07 5.72
CA MET A 45 8.03 11.11 4.72
C MET A 45 8.14 10.65 3.25
N GLY A 46 8.10 9.36 2.92
CA GLY A 46 8.10 8.93 1.51
C GLY A 46 9.16 7.92 1.11
N GLN A 47 9.89 7.32 2.07
CA GLN A 47 11.10 6.55 1.74
C GLN A 47 10.78 5.26 1.00
N VAL A 48 9.83 4.46 1.51
CA VAL A 48 9.51 3.15 0.92
C VAL A 48 8.63 3.33 -0.31
N VAL A 49 7.68 4.27 -0.28
CA VAL A 49 6.80 4.53 -1.44
C VAL A 49 7.58 4.94 -2.68
N THR A 50 8.70 5.67 -2.52
CA THR A 50 9.57 6.03 -3.65
C THR A 50 10.20 4.78 -4.27
N GLN A 51 10.68 3.84 -3.45
CA GLN A 51 11.24 2.58 -3.93
C GLN A 51 10.19 1.69 -4.59
N VAL A 52 8.99 1.62 -4.01
CA VAL A 52 7.86 0.88 -4.60
C VAL A 52 7.47 1.47 -5.96
N LYS A 53 7.37 2.81 -6.07
CA LYS A 53 7.10 3.50 -7.34
C LYS A 53 8.14 3.19 -8.42
N ASN A 54 9.42 3.12 -8.04
CA ASN A 54 10.51 2.77 -8.96
C ASN A 54 10.50 1.29 -9.37
N ALA A 55 9.93 0.41 -8.54
CA ALA A 55 9.92 -1.03 -8.78
C ALA A 55 8.73 -1.50 -9.64
N VAL A 56 7.55 -0.88 -9.50
CA VAL A 56 6.33 -1.29 -10.22
C VAL A 56 6.27 -0.73 -11.64
N ASP A 57 5.51 -1.39 -12.51
CA ASP A 57 5.40 -0.96 -13.92
C ASP A 57 4.50 0.27 -14.11
N ASN A 58 3.55 0.53 -13.18
CA ASN A 58 2.67 1.70 -13.22
C ASN A 58 2.70 2.48 -11.89
N PRO A 59 3.61 3.46 -11.74
CA PRO A 59 3.78 4.22 -10.50
C PRO A 59 2.58 5.10 -10.13
N HIS A 60 1.70 5.44 -11.08
CA HIS A 60 0.50 6.26 -10.82
C HIS A 60 -0.58 5.53 -10.01
N THR A 61 -0.45 4.20 -9.89
CA THR A 61 -1.36 3.38 -9.07
C THR A 61 -0.84 3.16 -7.64
N VAL A 62 0.29 3.78 -7.30
CA VAL A 62 0.91 3.67 -5.97
C VAL A 62 0.54 4.90 -5.13
N PHE A 63 -0.16 4.64 -4.03
CA PHE A 63 -0.65 5.63 -3.09
C PHE A 63 0.07 5.51 -1.75
N LEU A 64 0.25 6.66 -1.09
CA LEU A 64 0.89 6.74 0.22
C LEU A 64 -0.18 6.88 1.31
N ALA A 65 -0.15 6.00 2.31
CA ALA A 65 -0.79 6.19 3.59
C ALA A 65 0.31 6.40 4.64
N ASN A 66 0.64 7.66 4.94
CA ASN A 66 1.68 7.96 5.91
C ASN A 66 1.21 8.73 7.15
N ARG A 67 1.97 8.58 8.22
CA ARG A 67 1.91 9.37 9.45
C ARG A 67 3.32 9.77 9.84
N VAL A 68 3.48 10.98 10.36
CA VAL A 68 4.79 11.56 10.74
C VAL A 68 4.77 12.14 12.16
N ASP A 69 3.68 11.91 12.87
CA ASP A 69 3.40 12.42 14.22
C ASP A 69 3.76 11.43 15.34
N GLY A 70 4.40 10.31 14.99
CA GLY A 70 4.77 9.24 15.93
C GLY A 70 3.63 8.29 16.28
N GLU A 71 2.41 8.57 15.83
CA GLU A 71 1.23 7.72 16.06
C GLU A 71 1.17 6.56 15.05
N LEU A 72 0.73 5.40 15.54
CA LEU A 72 0.57 4.21 14.71
C LEU A 72 -0.53 4.41 13.65
N ILE A 73 -0.29 3.87 12.46
CA ILE A 73 -1.30 3.84 11.41
C ILE A 73 -2.36 2.79 11.76
N SER A 74 -3.59 3.24 11.95
CA SER A 74 -4.71 2.39 12.34
C SER A 74 -5.37 1.72 11.13
N PRO A 75 -6.10 0.59 11.32
CA PRO A 75 -6.93 0.01 10.27
C PRO A 75 -8.01 0.95 9.71
N SER A 76 -8.42 1.97 10.46
CA SER A 76 -9.34 3.02 10.03
C SER A 76 -8.71 3.94 9.00
N ASP A 77 -7.46 4.34 9.21
CA ASP A 77 -6.71 5.23 8.30
C ASP A 77 -6.60 4.59 6.91
N ILE A 78 -6.19 3.32 6.88
CA ILE A 78 -6.08 2.53 5.65
C ILE A 78 -7.44 2.37 4.95
N LYS A 79 -8.54 2.18 5.72
CA LYS A 79 -9.89 2.10 5.14
C LYS A 79 -10.34 3.41 4.50
N THR A 80 -10.02 4.54 5.11
CA THR A 80 -10.36 5.86 4.59
C THR A 80 -9.67 6.12 3.26
N LEU A 81 -8.36 5.87 3.18
CA LEU A 81 -7.61 5.99 1.92
C LEU A 81 -8.17 5.05 0.84
N LEU A 82 -8.47 3.80 1.19
CA LEU A 82 -9.05 2.85 0.24
C LEU A 82 -10.40 3.33 -0.34
N ARG A 83 -11.25 4.00 0.47
CA ARG A 83 -12.51 4.57 -0.02
C ARG A 83 -12.29 5.72 -1.00
N MET A 84 -11.31 6.58 -0.72
CA MET A 84 -10.94 7.69 -1.60
C MET A 84 -10.45 7.18 -2.97
N ILE A 85 -9.57 6.17 -2.97
CA ILE A 85 -9.06 5.55 -4.21
C ILE A 85 -10.20 4.89 -5.02
N GLN A 86 -11.20 4.33 -4.34
CA GLN A 86 -12.35 3.70 -5.00
C GLN A 86 -13.41 4.71 -5.49
N GLY A 87 -13.20 6.01 -5.32
CA GLY A 87 -14.18 7.04 -5.71
C GLY A 87 -15.47 7.01 -4.87
N LYS A 88 -15.47 6.35 -3.70
CA LYS A 88 -16.61 6.28 -2.78
C LYS A 88 -16.49 7.34 -1.68
N GLY A 89 -16.11 8.56 -2.07
CA GLY A 89 -16.03 9.70 -1.18
C GLY A 89 -17.41 10.30 -0.95
N VAL A 90 -18.06 9.87 0.13
CA VAL A 90 -19.09 10.61 0.87
C VAL A 90 -18.70 10.56 2.34
#